data_AF-A0AAV0F2G7-F1
#
_entry.id   AF-A0AAV0F2G7-F1
#
_cell.length_a   1.000
_cell.length_b   1.000
_cell.length_c   1.000
_cell.angle_alpha   90.00
_cell.angle_beta   90.00
_cell.angle_gamma   90.00
#
_symmetry.space_group_name_H-M   'P 1'
#
loop_
_entity.id
_entity.type
_entity.pdbx_description
1 polymer ?
#
loop_
_entity_poly.entity_id
_entity_poly.type
_entity_poly.pdbx_seq_one_letter_code
_entity_poly.pdbx_strand_id
1 'polypeptide(L)'
;MCMQNTVNPSYSYDVKVFSDWIANIGDSVAGESNDGHVRITIHEDILIFKGGDPIAANVESIFPEYVESAGDMSSLRDHAVLALTLAVVEVVNEYMMALNVGEVSRTYLSSESSESVSKGPR
;
A
#
# COMPACT_ATOMS: atom_id res chain seq x y z
N MET A 1 15.29 35.57 8.65
CA MET A 1 14.23 34.60 8.98
C MET A 1 14.86 33.23 9.05
N CYS A 2 14.96 32.63 10.23
CA CYS A 2 15.36 31.23 10.36
C CYS A 2 14.06 30.41 10.32
N MET A 3 13.96 29.47 9.37
CA MET A 3 12.92 28.44 9.41
C MET A 3 13.23 27.56 10.61
N GLN A 4 12.45 27.72 11.68
CA GLN A 4 12.52 26.82 12.81
C GLN A 4 11.86 25.52 12.36
N ASN A 5 12.69 24.54 11.98
CA ASN A 5 12.24 23.18 11.78
C ASN A 5 11.89 22.63 13.17
N THR A 6 10.64 22.79 13.58
CA THR A 6 10.13 22.26 14.84
C THR A 6 9.85 20.77 14.64
N VAL A 7 10.91 19.99 14.48
CA VAL A 7 10.79 18.54 14.63
C VAL A 7 10.45 18.31 16.10
N ASN A 8 9.19 17.95 16.35
CA ASN A 8 8.76 17.52 17.67
C ASN A 8 9.68 16.37 18.10
N PRO A 9 10.37 16.45 19.25
CA PRO A 9 11.38 15.47 19.63
C PRO A 9 10.81 14.04 19.75
N SER A 10 9.51 13.92 20.05
CA SER A 10 8.77 12.64 20.04
C SER A 10 8.68 12.02 18.63
N TYR A 11 8.36 12.81 17.60
CA TYR A 11 8.22 12.32 16.22
C TYR A 11 9.57 11.82 15.66
N SER A 12 10.66 12.52 15.98
CA SER A 12 12.01 12.09 15.60
C SER A 12 12.43 10.78 16.27
N TYR A 13 11.91 10.49 17.46
CA TYR A 13 12.21 9.25 18.17
C TYR A 13 11.48 8.07 17.53
N ASP A 14 10.18 8.22 17.25
CA ASP A 14 9.38 7.14 16.63
C ASP A 14 9.89 6.76 15.23
N VAL A 15 10.25 7.76 14.42
CA VAL A 15 10.85 7.52 13.09
C VAL A 15 12.17 6.76 13.21
N LYS A 16 12.99 7.09 14.21
CA LYS A 16 14.25 6.39 14.45
C LYS A 16 14.00 4.94 14.86
N VAL A 17 13.09 4.70 15.80
CA VAL A 17 12.74 3.34 16.26
C VAL A 17 12.22 2.48 15.10
N PHE A 18 11.35 3.03 14.25
CA PHE A 18 10.86 2.33 13.06
C PHE A 18 11.98 2.05 12.05
N SER A 19 12.86 3.02 11.80
CA SER A 19 13.99 2.87 10.89
C SER A 19 14.97 1.79 11.37
N ASP A 20 15.30 1.81 12.66
CA ASP A 20 16.16 0.82 13.30
C ASP A 20 15.52 -0.59 13.22
N TRP A 21 14.19 -0.70 13.38
CA TRP A 21 13.46 -1.97 13.22
C TRP A 21 13.56 -2.54 11.79
N ILE A 22 13.33 -1.72 10.76
CA ILE A 22 13.47 -2.16 9.36
C ILE A 22 14.93 -2.54 9.04
N ALA A 23 15.90 -1.78 9.54
CA ALA A 23 17.32 -2.09 9.35
C ALA A 23 17.70 -3.44 9.98
N ASN A 24 17.23 -3.72 11.21
CA ASN A 24 17.47 -4.99 11.89
C ASN A 24 16.88 -6.21 11.17
N ILE A 25 15.78 -6.03 10.42
CA ILE A 25 15.23 -7.07 9.55
C ILE A 25 16.21 -7.35 8.38
N GLY A 26 16.71 -6.30 7.75
CA GLY A 26 17.64 -6.40 6.61
C GLY A 26 19.01 -6.98 7.00
N ASP A 27 19.51 -6.64 8.19
CA ASP A 27 20.81 -7.10 8.70
C ASP A 27 20.75 -8.52 9.29
N SER A 28 19.60 -9.21 9.20
CA SER A 28 19.36 -10.56 9.75
C SER A 28 19.60 -10.69 11.27
N VAL A 29 19.71 -9.57 11.99
CA VAL A 29 19.87 -9.53 13.45
C VAL A 29 18.63 -10.10 14.15
N ALA A 30 17.47 -10.07 13.48
CA ALA A 30 16.20 -10.63 13.95
C ALA A 30 16.11 -12.18 13.91
N GLY A 31 17.19 -12.91 13.61
CA GLY A 31 17.19 -14.36 13.47
C GLY A 31 18.08 -15.08 14.48
N GLU A 32 17.51 -15.55 15.58
CA GLU A 32 18.21 -16.48 16.49
C GLU A 32 18.05 -17.96 16.07
N SER A 33 17.18 -18.27 15.10
CA SER A 33 16.91 -19.66 14.69
C SER A 33 17.78 -20.09 13.50
N ASN A 34 18.54 -21.16 13.72
CA ASN A 34 19.38 -21.81 12.71
C ASN A 34 18.55 -22.66 11.72
N ASP A 35 17.24 -22.40 11.60
CA ASP A 35 16.27 -23.16 10.81
C ASP A 35 16.00 -22.56 9.42
N GLY A 36 16.69 -21.46 9.08
CA GLY A 36 16.52 -20.77 7.80
C GLY A 36 15.31 -19.84 7.76
N HIS A 37 14.63 -19.63 8.88
CA HIS A 37 13.52 -18.69 9.00
C HIS A 37 13.86 -17.56 9.97
N VAL A 38 13.52 -16.32 9.59
CA VAL A 38 13.62 -15.15 10.47
C VAL A 38 12.25 -14.87 11.07
N ARG A 39 12.18 -14.75 12.40
CA ARG A 39 10.94 -14.40 13.10
C ARG A 39 10.90 -12.89 13.31
N ILE A 40 9.99 -12.22 12.61
CA ILE A 40 9.81 -10.77 12.71
C ILE A 40 8.62 -10.49 13.63
N THR A 41 8.84 -9.72 14.69
CA THR A 41 7.75 -9.15 15.49
C THR A 41 7.29 -7.85 14.83
N ILE A 42 6.02 -7.78 14.44
CA ILE A 42 5.40 -6.56 13.92
C ILE A 42 4.95 -5.72 15.12
N HIS A 43 5.29 -4.43 15.13
CA HIS A 43 4.93 -3.53 16.24
C HIS A 43 3.42 -3.27 16.25
N GLU A 44 2.78 -3.22 17.41
CA GLU A 44 1.33 -3.04 17.52
C GLU A 44 0.87 -1.70 16.93
N ASP A 45 1.72 -0.67 17.00
CA ASP A 45 1.42 0.67 16.48
C ASP A 45 1.25 0.73 14.95
N ILE A 46 1.78 -0.25 14.22
CA ILE A 46 1.64 -0.36 12.75
C ILE A 46 0.61 -1.42 12.35
N LEU A 47 0.00 -2.12 13.32
CA LEU A 47 -1.06 -3.07 13.05
C LEU A 47 -2.37 -2.32 12.84
N ILE A 48 -3.03 -2.61 11.72
CA ILE A 48 -4.40 -2.17 11.49
C ILE A 48 -5.31 -3.15 12.24
N PHE A 49 -5.60 -2.85 13.51
CA PHE A 49 -6.53 -3.64 14.32
C PHE A 49 -7.95 -3.10 14.18
N LYS A 50 -8.65 -3.53 13.13
CA LYS A 50 -10.09 -3.35 13.01
C LYS A 50 -10.73 -4.71 12.83
N GLY A 51 -11.61 -5.09 13.77
CA GLY A 51 -12.48 -6.26 13.57
C GLY A 51 -13.44 -6.00 12.41
N GLY A 52 -13.77 -7.04 11.64
CA GLY A 52 -14.64 -6.93 10.47
C GLY A 52 -13.92 -7.30 9.17
N ASP A 53 -14.28 -6.63 8.08
CA ASP A 53 -13.67 -6.88 6.77
C ASP A 53 -12.26 -6.27 6.69
N PRO A 54 -11.20 -7.07 6.46
CA PRO A 54 -9.83 -6.56 6.43
C PRO A 54 -9.56 -5.60 5.27
N ILE A 55 -10.32 -5.68 4.16
CA ILE A 55 -10.15 -4.77 3.03
C ILE A 55 -10.74 -3.40 3.37
N ALA A 56 -11.96 -3.35 3.91
CA ALA A 56 -12.54 -2.13 4.43
C ALA A 56 -11.66 -1.47 5.48
N ALA A 57 -11.15 -2.26 6.43
CA ALA A 57 -10.23 -1.78 7.46
C ALA A 57 -8.97 -1.11 6.89
N ASN A 58 -8.34 -1.75 5.89
CA ASN A 58 -7.18 -1.19 5.20
C ASN A 58 -7.53 0.10 4.46
N VAL A 59 -8.65 0.12 3.72
CA VAL A 59 -9.04 1.30 2.94
C VAL A 59 -9.36 2.48 3.85
N GLU A 60 -10.08 2.28 4.94
CA GLU A 60 -10.34 3.33 5.93
C GLU A 60 -9.07 3.83 6.63
N SER A 61 -8.06 2.97 6.80
CA SER A 61 -6.80 3.35 7.42
C SER A 61 -5.86 4.10 6.47
N ILE A 62 -5.86 3.75 5.19
CA ILE A 62 -4.94 4.29 4.18
C ILE A 62 -5.55 5.51 3.49
N PHE A 63 -6.87 5.51 3.29
CA PHE A 63 -7.60 6.55 2.58
C PHE A 63 -8.77 7.11 3.42
N PRO A 64 -8.52 7.60 4.65
CA PRO A 64 -9.59 8.09 5.52
C PRO A 64 -10.38 9.22 4.85
N GLU A 65 -9.69 10.16 4.22
CA GLU A 65 -10.30 11.30 3.53
C GLU A 65 -11.15 10.87 2.32
N TYR A 66 -10.77 9.81 1.62
CA TYR A 66 -11.54 9.29 0.48
C TYR A 66 -12.90 8.75 0.93
N VAL A 67 -12.91 8.02 2.05
CA VAL A 67 -14.13 7.47 2.65
C VAL A 67 -15.01 8.59 3.20
N GLU A 68 -14.44 9.58 3.88
CA GLU A 68 -15.19 10.71 4.47
C GLU A 68 -15.75 11.67 3.42
N SER A 69 -15.01 11.90 2.32
CA SER A 69 -15.39 12.82 1.24
C SER A 69 -16.35 12.22 0.21
N ALA A 70 -16.82 10.99 0.43
CA ALA A 70 -17.67 10.24 -0.50
C ALA A 70 -17.06 10.08 -1.90
N GLY A 71 -15.74 9.81 -1.94
CA GLY A 71 -15.06 9.46 -3.18
C GLY A 71 -14.31 10.59 -3.89
N ASP A 72 -13.82 11.62 -3.17
CA ASP A 72 -12.95 12.62 -3.80
C ASP A 72 -11.62 11.98 -4.21
N MET A 73 -11.46 11.76 -5.51
CA MET A 73 -10.26 11.16 -6.11
C MET A 73 -8.97 11.94 -5.81
N SER A 74 -9.05 13.22 -5.44
CA SER A 74 -7.88 14.01 -5.06
C SER A 74 -7.15 13.45 -3.83
N SER A 75 -7.90 12.83 -2.91
CA SER A 75 -7.39 12.22 -1.67
C SER A 75 -6.58 10.93 -1.89
N LEU A 76 -6.70 10.31 -3.07
CA LEU A 76 -5.96 9.08 -3.42
C LEU A 76 -4.52 9.36 -3.88
N ARG A 77 -4.19 10.61 -4.23
CA ARG A 77 -2.97 10.95 -4.99
C ARG A 77 -1.66 10.55 -4.30
N ASP A 78 -1.63 10.62 -2.97
CA ASP A 78 -0.40 10.42 -2.18
C ASP A 78 -0.38 9.06 -1.45
N HIS A 79 -1.34 8.19 -1.74
CA HIS A 79 -1.55 6.92 -1.06
C HIS A 79 -1.53 5.74 -2.04
N ALA A 80 -0.94 4.61 -1.65
CA ALA A 80 -0.88 3.41 -2.48
C ALA A 80 -1.07 2.15 -1.64
N VAL A 81 -1.79 1.16 -2.18
CA VAL A 81 -1.89 -0.18 -1.60
C VAL A 81 -0.96 -1.10 -2.37
N LEU A 82 0.03 -1.65 -1.68
CA LEU A 82 0.89 -2.70 -2.20
C LEU A 82 0.40 -4.04 -1.67
N ALA A 83 0.18 -4.99 -2.58
CA ALA A 83 -0.19 -6.34 -2.23
C ALA A 83 0.80 -7.35 -2.84
N LEU A 84 0.98 -8.47 -2.15
CA LEU A 84 1.94 -9.51 -2.54
C LEU A 84 1.53 -10.25 -3.83
N THR A 85 0.24 -10.28 -4.14
CA THR A 85 -0.30 -11.02 -5.29
C THR A 85 -1.30 -10.17 -6.07
N LEU A 86 -1.39 -10.44 -7.38
CA LEU A 86 -2.36 -9.78 -8.25
C LEU A 86 -3.80 -10.03 -7.79
N ALA A 87 -4.13 -11.24 -7.35
CA ALA A 87 -5.46 -11.57 -6.83
C ALA A 87 -5.88 -10.64 -5.69
N VAL A 88 -4.97 -10.30 -4.78
CA VAL A 88 -5.26 -9.35 -3.69
C VAL A 88 -5.43 -7.92 -4.23
N VAL A 89 -4.65 -7.52 -5.23
CA VAL A 89 -4.82 -6.21 -5.90
C VAL A 89 -6.20 -6.12 -6.56
N GLU A 90 -6.67 -7.18 -7.22
CA GLU A 90 -7.98 -7.22 -7.85
C GLU A 90 -9.10 -7.02 -6.84
N VAL A 91 -9.08 -7.71 -5.69
CA VAL A 91 -10.12 -7.55 -4.67
C VAL A 91 -10.12 -6.13 -4.08
N VAL A 92 -8.95 -5.54 -3.83
CA VAL A 92 -8.86 -4.15 -3.35
C VAL A 92 -9.40 -3.18 -4.40
N ASN A 93 -9.07 -3.37 -5.68
CA ASN A 93 -9.57 -2.54 -6.76
C ASN A 93 -11.10 -2.64 -6.91
N GLU A 94 -11.67 -3.86 -6.85
CA GLU A 94 -13.11 -4.06 -6.87
C GLU A 94 -13.82 -3.33 -5.73
N TYR A 95 -13.25 -3.42 -4.53
CA TYR A 95 -13.77 -2.72 -3.36
C TYR A 95 -13.72 -1.19 -3.53
N MET A 96 -12.59 -0.65 -3.99
CA MET A 96 -12.45 0.80 -4.23
C MET A 96 -13.42 1.29 -5.33
N MET A 97 -13.61 0.51 -6.40
CA MET A 97 -14.59 0.84 -7.44
C MET A 97 -16.02 0.86 -6.90
N ALA A 98 -16.38 -0.07 -6.00
CA ALA A 98 -17.70 -0.11 -5.37
C ALA A 98 -17.96 1.09 -4.44
N LEU A 99 -16.92 1.62 -3.80
CA LEU A 99 -17.01 2.84 -2.98
C LEU A 99 -17.22 4.11 -3.82
N ASN A 100 -16.77 4.11 -5.08
CA ASN A 100 -16.84 5.26 -5.97
C ASN A 100 -18.24 5.41 -6.63
N VAL A 101 -19.30 5.50 -5.81
CA VAL A 101 -20.72 5.46 -6.24
C VAL A 101 -21.12 6.64 -7.15
N GLY A 102 -20.33 7.72 -7.17
CA GLY A 102 -20.63 8.95 -7.92
C GLY A 102 -20.18 8.97 -9.39
N GLU A 103 -19.35 8.03 -9.85
CA GLU A 103 -18.76 8.05 -11.19
C GLU A 103 -19.23 6.87 -12.06
N VAL A 104 -19.48 7.11 -13.35
CA VAL A 104 -19.93 6.05 -14.27
C VAL A 104 -18.76 5.10 -14.52
N SER A 105 -18.93 3.83 -14.14
CA SER A 105 -17.96 2.77 -14.43
C SER A 105 -17.67 2.71 -15.93
N ARG A 106 -16.39 2.76 -16.31
CA ARG A 106 -15.97 2.69 -17.71
C ARG A 106 -15.07 1.49 -17.91
N THR A 107 -15.46 0.58 -18.80
CA THR A 107 -14.65 -0.56 -19.20
C THR A 107 -13.77 -0.16 -20.38
N TYR A 108 -12.48 -0.42 -20.28
CA TYR A 108 -11.51 -0.21 -21.35
C TYR A 108 -11.06 -1.56 -21.91
N LEU A 109 -10.93 -1.66 -23.23
CA LEU A 109 -10.39 -2.84 -23.89
C LEU A 109 -8.87 -2.70 -24.03
N SER A 110 -8.12 -3.74 -23.66
CA SER A 110 -6.67 -3.79 -23.87
C SER A 110 -6.36 -3.88 -25.35
N SER A 111 -5.50 -3.00 -25.85
CA SER A 111 -4.98 -3.06 -27.22
C SER A 111 -3.80 -4.04 -27.30
N GLU A 112 -4.07 -5.34 -27.35
CA GLU A 112 -3.05 -6.31 -27.76
C GLU A 112 -3.04 -6.43 -29.29
N SER A 113 -2.08 -5.74 -29.93
CA SER A 113 -1.83 -5.94 -31.36
C SER A 113 -0.96 -7.18 -31.54
N SER A 114 -1.55 -8.30 -31.93
CA SER A 114 -0.79 -9.47 -32.38
C SER A 114 -0.12 -9.15 -33.72
N GLU A 115 1.17 -8.79 -33.71
CA GLU A 115 1.96 -8.66 -34.94
C GLU A 115 2.13 -10.03 -35.61
N SER A 116 1.38 -10.26 -36.69
CA SER A 116 1.71 -11.32 -37.64
C SER A 116 2.96 -10.90 -38.42
N VAL A 117 4.12 -11.50 -38.12
CA VAL A 117 5.35 -11.34 -38.92
C VAL A 117 5.10 -11.87 -40.33
N SER A 118 4.81 -10.98 -41.27
CA SER A 118 4.89 -11.29 -42.70
C SER A 118 6.37 -11.40 -43.08
N LYS A 119 6.85 -12.62 -43.35
CA LYS A 119 8.15 -12.83 -44.00
C LYS A 119 8.11 -12.20 -45.40
N GLY A 120 8.95 -11.19 -45.64
CA GLY A 120 9.13 -10.56 -46.95
C GLY A 120 9.74 -11.53 -47.98
N PRO A 121 9.49 -11.32 -49.30
CA PRO A 121 9.90 -12.25 -50.34
C PRO A 121 11.42 -12.19 -50.59
N ARG A 122 11.97 -13.34 -50.99
CA ARG A 122 13.39 -13.59 -51.33
C ARG A 122 13.91 -12.71 -52.47
#